data_AF-A0A2M6XWM6-F1
#
_entry.id   AF-A0A2M6XWM6-F1
#
_cell.length_a   1.000
_cell.length_b   1.000
_cell.length_c   1.000
_cell.angle_alpha   90.00
_cell.angle_beta   90.00
_cell.angle_gamma   90.00
#
_symmetry.space_group_name_H-M   'P 1'
#
loop_
_entity.id
_entity.type
_entity.pdbx_description
1 polymer ?
#
loop_
_entity_poly.entity_id
_entity_poly.type
_entity_poly.pdbx_seq_one_letter_code
_entity_poly.pdbx_strand_id
1 'polypeptide(L)'
;MMVPLRAAAGRDVRTLLPQGADARRWWRLNNEMQMLLHQHPVNTARQQAGKPAINSLWLWGAGSACVPHPAFDAAGSHDGLVTLCARASGVALLDDLPGLLASRHERGVWVDADLQEVWQRGDLYAYRTLLEKLENEIAAPVWQSIDAGKLHTLTLEVLADEAMQRFELTRAGCWKIWHRRQPLTAYLE
;
A
#
# COMPACT_ATOMS: atom_id res chain seq x y z
N MET A 1 6.01 21.58 1.38
CA MET A 1 6.39 20.19 1.71
C MET A 1 6.36 19.38 0.42
N MET A 2 7.19 18.34 0.25
CA MET A 2 7.14 17.49 -0.95
C MET A 2 5.86 16.65 -0.96
N VAL A 3 5.34 16.36 -2.16
CA VAL A 3 4.16 15.50 -2.35
C VAL A 3 4.51 14.02 -2.16
N PRO A 4 3.54 13.13 -1.86
CA PRO A 4 3.77 11.69 -1.80
C PRO A 4 4.40 11.12 -3.06
N LEU A 5 5.16 10.03 -2.95
CA LEU A 5 5.85 9.41 -4.08
C LEU A 5 4.92 9.11 -5.26
N ARG A 6 3.71 8.59 -5.00
CA ARG A 6 2.69 8.33 -6.03
C ARG A 6 2.33 9.55 -6.87
N ALA A 7 2.39 10.75 -6.31
CA ALA A 7 2.08 12.01 -6.99
C ALA A 7 3.32 12.65 -7.66
N ALA A 8 4.52 12.14 -7.37
CA ALA A 8 5.78 12.62 -7.92
C ALA A 8 6.38 11.69 -8.99
N ALA A 9 6.06 10.39 -8.93
CA ALA A 9 6.55 9.39 -9.86
C ALA A 9 6.26 9.79 -11.32
N GLY A 10 7.27 9.69 -12.18
CA GLY A 10 7.17 10.03 -13.60
C GLY A 10 7.09 11.52 -13.94
N ARG A 11 7.10 12.42 -12.95
CA ARG A 11 7.03 13.88 -13.16
C ARG A 11 8.39 14.56 -13.00
N ASP A 12 8.49 15.78 -13.53
CA ASP A 12 9.66 16.62 -13.31
C ASP A 12 9.72 17.10 -11.86
N VAL A 13 10.71 16.60 -11.12
CA VAL A 13 11.01 16.94 -9.73
C VAL A 13 11.07 18.45 -9.50
N ARG A 14 11.57 19.25 -10.45
CA ARG A 14 11.73 20.71 -10.28
C ARG A 14 10.41 21.41 -10.01
N THR A 15 9.31 20.88 -10.57
CA THR A 15 7.96 21.41 -10.38
C THR A 15 7.36 21.06 -9.01
N LEU A 16 7.96 20.10 -8.30
CA LEU A 16 7.45 19.52 -7.05
C LEU A 16 8.31 19.88 -5.84
N LEU A 17 9.40 20.63 -6.04
CA LEU A 17 10.26 21.07 -4.95
C LEU A 17 9.52 22.05 -4.02
N PRO A 18 9.79 21.99 -2.71
CA PRO A 18 9.14 22.87 -1.75
C PRO A 18 9.44 24.34 -2.04
N GLN A 19 8.37 25.14 -2.09
CA GLN A 19 8.42 26.60 -2.20
C GLN A 19 8.23 27.25 -0.82
N GLY A 20 8.59 28.53 -0.67
CA GLY A 20 8.41 29.29 0.57
C GLY A 20 9.63 29.28 1.51
N ALA A 21 9.39 29.55 2.80
CA ALA A 21 10.43 29.84 3.79
C ALA A 21 11.47 28.70 3.96
N ASP A 22 11.04 27.44 3.87
CA ASP A 22 11.92 26.28 4.04
C ASP A 22 12.66 25.85 2.76
N ALA A 23 12.38 26.48 1.61
CA ALA A 23 12.93 26.05 0.33
C ALA A 23 14.46 25.96 0.35
N ARG A 24 15.15 27.01 0.81
CA ARG A 24 16.62 27.03 0.84
C ARG A 24 17.23 25.89 1.67
N ARG A 25 16.59 25.54 2.78
CA ARG A 25 17.02 24.44 3.66
C ARG A 25 16.92 23.10 2.93
N TRP A 26 15.78 22.84 2.30
CA TRP A 26 15.56 21.59 1.55
C TRP A 26 16.46 21.48 0.32
N TRP A 27 16.69 22.58 -0.39
CA TRP A 27 17.62 22.62 -1.53
C TRP A 27 19.06 22.30 -1.09
N ARG A 28 19.52 22.89 0.01
CA ARG A 28 20.85 22.60 0.56
C ARG A 28 20.98 21.12 0.94
N LEU A 29 20.01 20.60 1.69
CA LEU A 29 20.00 19.18 2.10
C LEU A 29 20.00 18.24 0.89
N ASN A 30 19.19 18.55 -0.14
CA ASN A 30 19.15 17.73 -1.35
C ASN A 30 20.50 17.73 -2.08
N ASN A 31 21.16 18.88 -2.21
CA ASN A 31 22.48 18.96 -2.83
C ASN A 31 23.53 18.18 -2.05
N GLU A 32 23.53 18.28 -0.71
CA GLU A 32 24.43 17.50 0.15
C GLU A 32 24.20 15.99 -0.02
N MET A 33 22.93 15.53 0.00
CA MET A 33 22.59 14.13 -0.25
C MET A 33 23.03 13.68 -1.65
N GLN A 34 22.83 14.49 -2.68
CA GLN A 34 23.26 14.18 -4.04
C GLN A 34 24.78 13.97 -4.12
N MET A 35 25.57 14.85 -3.51
CA MET A 35 27.03 14.72 -3.48
C MET A 35 27.47 13.43 -2.77
N LEU A 36 26.87 13.12 -1.61
CA LEU A 36 27.18 11.91 -0.84
C LEU A 36 26.81 10.64 -1.61
N LEU A 37 25.62 10.60 -2.19
CA LEU A 37 25.13 9.44 -2.95
C LEU A 37 25.95 9.21 -4.22
N HIS A 38 26.36 10.28 -4.91
CA HIS A 38 27.14 10.17 -6.14
C HIS A 38 28.44 9.37 -5.95
N GLN A 39 29.11 9.55 -4.81
CA GLN A 39 30.38 8.90 -4.51
C GLN A 39 30.21 7.51 -3.85
N HIS A 40 28.97 7.05 -3.65
CA HIS A 40 28.72 5.85 -2.87
C HIS A 40 29.09 4.56 -3.64
N PRO A 41 29.82 3.59 -3.04
CA PRO A 41 30.27 2.37 -3.71
C PRO A 41 29.13 1.54 -4.35
N VAL A 42 27.93 1.58 -3.75
CA VAL A 42 26.74 0.92 -4.33
C VAL A 42 26.38 1.54 -5.69
N ASN A 43 26.51 2.85 -5.87
CA ASN A 43 26.25 3.48 -7.16
C ASN A 43 27.31 3.13 -8.19
N THR A 44 28.58 3.02 -7.79
CA THR A 44 29.65 2.49 -8.65
C THR A 44 29.32 1.08 -9.15
N ALA A 45 28.93 0.18 -8.24
CA ALA A 45 28.55 -1.19 -8.60
C ALA A 45 27.29 -1.24 -9.49
N ARG A 46 26.30 -0.38 -9.23
CA ARG A 46 25.09 -0.28 -10.07
C ARG A 46 25.43 0.18 -11.49
N GLN A 47 26.27 1.21 -11.62
CA GLN A 47 26.71 1.72 -12.92
C GLN A 47 27.52 0.67 -13.70
N GLN A 48 28.41 -0.05 -13.03
CA GLN A 48 29.15 -1.18 -13.64
C GLN A 48 28.20 -2.28 -14.14
N ALA A 49 27.07 -2.49 -13.45
CA ALA A 49 26.02 -3.43 -13.86
C ALA A 49 25.00 -2.84 -14.85
N GLY A 50 25.24 -1.65 -15.43
CA GLY A 50 24.32 -0.98 -16.36
C GLY A 50 23.02 -0.47 -15.72
N LYS A 51 22.94 -0.41 -14.39
CA LYS A 51 21.77 0.09 -13.64
C LYS A 51 21.90 1.59 -13.37
N PRO A 52 20.78 2.34 -13.33
CA PRO A 52 20.81 3.76 -12.98
C PRO A 52 21.29 3.96 -11.53
N ALA A 53 22.05 5.03 -11.31
CA ALA A 53 22.51 5.43 -9.98
C ALA A 53 21.33 5.93 -9.12
N ILE A 54 21.37 5.62 -7.83
CA ILE A 54 20.50 6.18 -6.79
C ILE A 54 21.12 7.50 -6.36
N ASN A 55 20.79 8.59 -7.05
CA ASN A 55 21.46 9.87 -6.89
C ASN A 55 20.68 10.90 -6.06
N SER A 56 19.47 10.58 -5.60
CA SER A 56 18.60 11.50 -4.86
C SER A 56 17.67 10.76 -3.91
N LEU A 57 17.15 11.47 -2.90
CA LEU A 57 16.13 10.97 -1.98
C LEU A 57 14.90 11.87 -2.06
N TRP A 58 13.72 11.27 -2.23
CA TRP A 58 12.45 11.99 -2.20
C TRP A 58 11.86 11.95 -0.79
N LEU A 59 12.05 13.03 -0.04
CA LEU A 59 11.66 13.13 1.37
C LEU A 59 10.28 13.77 1.50
N TRP A 60 9.27 12.95 1.76
CA TRP A 60 7.88 13.37 1.90
C TRP A 60 7.25 12.79 3.18
N GLY A 61 6.04 13.22 3.52
CA GLY A 61 5.30 12.68 4.66
C GLY A 61 5.78 13.19 6.03
N ALA A 62 6.34 14.40 6.09
CA ALA A 62 6.72 15.00 7.36
C ALA A 62 5.48 15.18 8.25
N GLY A 63 5.55 14.64 9.46
CA GLY A 63 4.48 14.68 10.44
C GLY A 63 5.03 14.44 11.85
N SER A 64 4.18 14.66 12.85
CA SER A 64 4.51 14.31 14.24
C SER A 64 4.01 12.90 14.52
N ALA A 65 4.75 12.14 15.32
CA ALA A 65 4.29 10.84 15.78
C ALA A 65 2.98 11.01 16.56
N CYS A 66 1.93 10.34 16.11
CA CYS A 66 0.68 10.17 16.82
C CYS A 66 0.50 8.68 17.09
N VAL A 67 0.11 8.31 18.30
CA VAL A 67 -0.27 6.93 18.62
C VAL A 67 -1.74 6.79 18.24
N PRO A 68 -2.08 6.01 17.20
CA PRO A 68 -3.47 5.77 16.84
C PRO A 68 -4.18 5.01 17.97
N HIS A 69 -5.45 5.32 18.20
CA HIS A 69 -6.28 4.42 18.98
C HIS A 69 -6.62 3.18 18.15
N PRO A 70 -6.39 1.96 18.67
CA PRO A 70 -6.58 0.74 17.89
C PRO A 70 -8.07 0.49 17.63
N ALA A 71 -8.44 0.55 16.34
CA ALA A 71 -9.77 0.17 15.85
C ALA A 71 -9.86 -1.32 15.48
N PHE A 72 -8.74 -2.04 15.50
CA PHE A 72 -8.62 -3.46 15.18
C PHE A 72 -7.77 -4.14 16.24
N ASP A 73 -7.98 -5.44 16.43
CA ASP A 73 -7.26 -6.24 17.42
C ASP A 73 -6.04 -6.92 16.79
N ALA A 74 -6.11 -7.14 15.47
CA ALA A 74 -5.05 -7.69 14.65
C ALA A 74 -4.95 -7.01 13.29
N ALA A 75 -3.73 -6.93 12.76
CA ALA A 75 -3.43 -6.41 11.44
C ALA A 75 -2.45 -7.33 10.70
N GLY A 76 -2.53 -7.34 9.37
CA GLY A 76 -1.55 -8.00 8.51
C GLY A 76 -1.39 -7.25 7.19
N SER A 77 -0.20 -7.32 6.61
CA SER A 77 0.11 -6.70 5.32
C SER A 77 1.50 -7.13 4.85
N HIS A 78 1.73 -7.06 3.54
CA HIS A 78 3.07 -7.06 2.97
C HIS A 78 3.77 -5.69 3.06
N ASP A 79 3.04 -4.62 3.44
CA ASP A 79 3.55 -3.25 3.59
C ASP A 79 4.11 -3.00 5.01
N GLY A 80 5.35 -2.52 5.06
CA GLY A 80 6.03 -2.14 6.32
C GLY A 80 5.35 -1.01 7.09
N LEU A 81 4.55 -0.14 6.44
CA LEU A 81 3.79 0.92 7.11
C LEU A 81 2.76 0.34 8.08
N VAL A 82 2.08 -0.76 7.70
CA VAL A 82 1.11 -1.42 8.60
C VAL A 82 1.82 -2.02 9.79
N THR A 83 2.99 -2.62 9.58
CA THR A 83 3.84 -3.12 10.68
C THR A 83 4.18 -1.99 11.67
N LEU A 84 4.55 -0.80 11.18
CA LEU A 84 4.86 0.35 12.03
C LEU A 84 3.61 0.85 12.79
N CYS A 85 2.48 0.98 12.11
CA CYS A 85 1.22 1.41 12.72
C CYS A 85 0.73 0.42 13.79
N ALA A 86 0.80 -0.89 13.51
CA ALA A 86 0.41 -1.93 14.44
C ALA A 86 1.29 -1.89 15.72
N ARG A 87 2.61 -1.78 15.55
CA ARG A 87 3.55 -1.64 16.68
C ARG A 87 3.30 -0.38 17.50
N ALA A 88 3.06 0.76 16.84
CA ALA A 88 2.78 2.02 17.53
C ALA A 88 1.47 1.96 18.33
N SER A 89 0.48 1.22 17.84
CA SER A 89 -0.88 1.13 18.43
C SER A 89 -1.07 -0.07 19.37
N GLY A 90 -0.08 -0.96 19.48
CA GLY A 90 -0.19 -2.21 20.26
C GLY A 90 -1.11 -3.28 19.65
N VAL A 91 -1.35 -3.24 18.33
CA VAL A 91 -2.18 -4.20 17.60
C VAL A 91 -1.35 -5.45 17.27
N ALA A 92 -1.95 -6.64 17.36
CA ALA A 92 -1.27 -7.88 17.00
C ALA A 92 -0.93 -7.90 15.50
N LEU A 93 0.30 -8.27 15.15
CA LEU A 93 0.73 -8.39 13.75
C LEU A 93 0.75 -9.86 13.34
N LEU A 94 0.11 -10.15 12.21
CA LEU A 94 0.06 -11.48 11.61
C LEU A 94 0.75 -11.41 10.25
N ASP A 95 1.60 -12.40 9.99
CA ASP A 95 2.46 -12.43 8.80
C ASP A 95 1.71 -12.83 7.53
N ASP A 96 0.56 -13.51 7.67
CA ASP A 96 -0.26 -13.96 6.55
C ASP A 96 -1.78 -13.84 6.84
N LEU A 97 -2.55 -13.76 5.74
CA LEU A 97 -4.00 -13.60 5.80
C LEU A 97 -4.72 -14.85 6.35
N PRO A 98 -4.35 -16.09 6.00
CA PRO A 98 -4.97 -17.28 6.60
C PRO A 98 -4.82 -17.32 8.14
N GLY A 99 -3.67 -16.92 8.67
CA GLY A 99 -3.40 -16.81 10.09
C GLY A 99 -4.23 -15.72 10.75
N LEU A 100 -4.42 -14.58 10.09
CA LEU A 100 -5.34 -13.54 10.54
C LEU A 100 -6.79 -14.06 10.60
N LEU A 101 -7.25 -14.72 9.54
CA LEU A 101 -8.61 -15.30 9.45
C LEU A 101 -8.86 -16.44 10.43
N ALA A 102 -7.82 -17.20 10.79
CA ALA A 102 -7.89 -18.29 11.77
C ALA A 102 -7.68 -17.83 13.22
N SER A 103 -7.31 -16.56 13.43
CA SER A 103 -7.04 -16.02 14.76
C SER A 103 -8.31 -15.92 15.61
N ARG A 104 -8.14 -15.73 16.92
CA ARG A 104 -9.25 -15.49 17.86
C ARG A 104 -9.64 -14.02 17.98
N HIS A 105 -9.06 -13.16 17.14
CA HIS A 105 -9.35 -11.72 17.16
C HIS A 105 -10.72 -11.46 16.54
N GLU A 106 -11.48 -10.52 17.12
CA GLU A 106 -12.82 -10.21 16.65
C GLU A 106 -12.77 -9.29 15.42
N ARG A 107 -11.81 -8.36 15.40
CA ARG A 107 -11.63 -7.39 14.31
C ARG A 107 -10.21 -7.46 13.77
N GLY A 108 -10.07 -7.99 12.57
CA GLY A 108 -8.83 -8.01 11.81
C GLY A 108 -8.86 -7.00 10.65
N VAL A 109 -7.70 -6.47 10.29
CA VAL A 109 -7.50 -5.71 9.05
C VAL A 109 -6.36 -6.30 8.23
N TRP A 110 -6.59 -6.49 6.94
CA TRP A 110 -5.54 -6.85 5.98
C TRP A 110 -5.40 -5.73 4.95
N VAL A 111 -4.19 -5.26 4.72
CA VAL A 111 -3.91 -4.20 3.74
C VAL A 111 -3.01 -4.78 2.65
N ASP A 112 -3.46 -4.67 1.41
CA ASP A 112 -2.69 -5.03 0.22
C ASP A 112 -2.41 -3.77 -0.62
N ALA A 113 -1.14 -3.55 -0.97
CA ALA A 113 -0.69 -2.40 -1.76
C ALA A 113 0.17 -2.80 -2.97
N ASP A 114 0.37 -4.10 -3.21
CA ASP A 114 1.33 -4.63 -4.19
C ASP A 114 0.98 -4.22 -5.63
N LEU A 115 -0.33 -4.17 -5.95
CA LEU A 115 -0.80 -3.82 -7.29
C LEU A 115 -0.50 -2.37 -7.67
N GLN A 116 -0.43 -1.45 -6.70
CA GLN A 116 -0.24 -0.02 -6.97
C GLN A 116 1.14 0.25 -7.59
N GLU A 117 2.18 -0.41 -7.11
CA GLU A 117 3.54 -0.19 -7.61
C GLU A 117 3.68 -0.63 -9.06
N VAL A 118 3.13 -1.80 -9.39
CA VAL A 118 3.24 -2.37 -10.74
C VAL A 118 2.39 -1.59 -11.74
N TRP A 119 1.21 -1.11 -11.33
CA TRP A 119 0.40 -0.19 -12.11
C TRP A 119 1.17 1.09 -12.47
N GLN A 120 1.83 1.72 -11.49
CA GLN A 120 2.62 2.93 -11.73
C GLN A 120 3.82 2.72 -12.67
N ARG A 121 4.37 1.51 -12.73
CA ARG A 121 5.48 1.15 -13.62
C ARG A 121 5.01 0.80 -15.05
N GLY A 122 3.72 0.59 -15.28
CA GLY A 122 3.16 0.20 -16.58
C GLY A 122 3.51 -1.22 -17.00
N ASP A 123 3.93 -2.09 -16.07
CA ASP A 123 4.27 -3.49 -16.36
C ASP A 123 3.01 -4.37 -16.31
N LEU A 124 2.36 -4.53 -17.46
CA LEU A 124 1.11 -5.30 -17.58
C LEU A 124 1.29 -6.79 -17.29
N TYR A 125 2.48 -7.36 -17.52
CA TYR A 125 2.71 -8.78 -17.26
C TYR A 125 2.83 -9.03 -15.76
N ALA A 126 3.65 -8.24 -15.07
CA ALA A 126 3.74 -8.28 -13.62
C ALA A 126 2.37 -7.98 -12.97
N TYR A 127 1.58 -7.07 -13.56
CA TYR A 127 0.24 -6.76 -13.06
C TYR A 127 -0.68 -7.97 -13.10
N ARG A 128 -0.69 -8.70 -14.23
CA ARG A 128 -1.49 -9.93 -14.35
C ARG A 128 -1.05 -10.99 -13.34
N THR A 129 0.25 -11.19 -13.17
CA THR A 129 0.77 -12.16 -12.18
C THR A 129 0.38 -11.78 -10.75
N LEU A 130 0.45 -10.50 -10.38
CA LEU A 130 0.00 -10.05 -9.07
C LEU A 130 -1.52 -10.18 -8.90
N LEU A 131 -2.30 -9.99 -9.96
CA LEU A 131 -3.74 -10.20 -9.90
C LEU A 131 -4.10 -11.67 -9.64
N GLU A 132 -3.40 -12.60 -10.30
CA GLU A 132 -3.51 -14.04 -10.02
C GLU A 132 -3.10 -14.37 -8.58
N LYS A 133 -2.05 -13.72 -8.06
CA LYS A 133 -1.63 -13.86 -6.66
C LYS A 133 -2.70 -13.36 -5.70
N LEU A 134 -3.27 -12.18 -5.96
CA LEU A 134 -4.35 -11.59 -5.14
C LEU A 134 -5.58 -12.51 -5.08
N GLU A 135 -5.98 -13.09 -6.21
CA GLU A 135 -7.10 -14.06 -6.22
C GLU A 135 -6.81 -15.27 -5.34
N ASN A 136 -5.61 -15.86 -5.46
CA ASN A 136 -5.26 -17.11 -4.78
C ASN A 136 -4.91 -16.92 -3.29
N GLU A 137 -4.23 -15.84 -2.94
CA GLU A 137 -3.72 -15.59 -1.59
C GLU A 137 -4.67 -14.75 -0.74
N ILE A 138 -5.53 -13.94 -1.37
CA ILE A 138 -6.45 -13.04 -0.66
C ILE A 138 -7.90 -13.43 -0.89
N ALA A 139 -8.38 -13.40 -2.14
CA ALA A 139 -9.80 -13.58 -2.42
C ALA A 139 -10.30 -14.98 -2.04
N ALA A 140 -9.57 -16.03 -2.42
CA ALA A 140 -9.97 -17.41 -2.15
C ALA A 140 -9.99 -17.75 -0.64
N PRO A 141 -8.98 -17.44 0.20
CA PRO A 141 -9.03 -17.69 1.64
C PRO A 141 -10.14 -16.91 2.36
N VAL A 142 -10.37 -15.65 1.96
CA VAL A 142 -11.46 -14.84 2.51
C VAL A 142 -12.81 -15.46 2.16
N TRP A 143 -13.02 -15.84 0.90
CA TRP A 143 -14.25 -16.50 0.47
C TRP A 143 -14.50 -17.81 1.22
N GLN A 144 -13.49 -18.67 1.33
CA GLN A 144 -13.59 -19.92 2.08
C GLN A 144 -13.96 -19.69 3.54
N SER A 145 -13.45 -18.63 4.16
CA SER A 145 -13.77 -18.28 5.55
C SER A 145 -15.21 -17.79 5.73
N ILE A 146 -15.76 -17.07 4.75
CA ILE A 146 -17.17 -16.65 4.74
C ILE A 146 -18.10 -17.85 4.54
N ASP A 147 -17.77 -18.72 3.58
CA ASP A 147 -18.57 -19.90 3.25
C ASP A 147 -18.61 -20.90 4.43
N ALA A 148 -17.46 -21.13 5.07
CA ALA A 148 -17.34 -21.91 6.30
C ALA A 148 -18.02 -21.25 7.51
N GLY A 149 -18.47 -19.99 7.40
CA GLY A 149 -19.13 -19.24 8.47
C GLY A 149 -18.21 -18.78 9.60
N LYS A 150 -16.89 -18.80 9.38
CA LYS A 150 -15.88 -18.29 10.32
C LYS A 150 -15.77 -16.77 10.25
N LEU A 151 -15.93 -16.19 9.05
CA LEU A 151 -16.00 -14.76 8.83
C LEU A 151 -17.46 -14.35 8.62
N HIS A 152 -18.00 -13.56 9.55
CA HIS A 152 -19.40 -13.12 9.49
C HIS A 152 -19.61 -11.93 8.53
N THR A 153 -18.66 -11.00 8.55
CA THR A 153 -18.72 -9.74 7.81
C THR A 153 -17.34 -9.43 7.25
N LEU A 154 -17.28 -9.15 5.96
CA LEU A 154 -16.13 -8.61 5.25
C LEU A 154 -16.46 -7.18 4.83
N THR A 155 -15.58 -6.25 5.17
CA THR A 155 -15.58 -4.90 4.58
C THR A 155 -14.38 -4.80 3.66
N LEU A 156 -14.61 -4.55 2.37
CA LEU A 156 -13.57 -4.26 1.39
C LEU A 156 -13.56 -2.76 1.13
N GLU A 157 -12.46 -2.11 1.47
CA GLU A 157 -12.24 -0.69 1.19
C GLU A 157 -11.21 -0.58 0.06
N VAL A 158 -11.64 -0.04 -1.07
CA VAL A 158 -10.81 0.19 -2.25
C VAL A 158 -10.49 1.68 -2.31
N LEU A 159 -9.21 2.02 -2.13
CA LEU A 159 -8.72 3.38 -2.16
C LEU A 159 -8.29 3.74 -3.59
N ALA A 160 -9.00 4.65 -4.23
CA ALA A 160 -8.61 5.30 -5.47
C ALA A 160 -8.07 6.73 -5.18
N ASP A 161 -7.48 7.38 -6.19
CA ASP A 161 -6.81 8.67 -6.01
C ASP A 161 -7.74 9.80 -5.51
N GLU A 162 -9.03 9.77 -5.88
CA GLU A 162 -10.00 10.81 -5.51
C GLU A 162 -11.19 10.29 -4.67
N ALA A 163 -11.34 8.98 -4.54
CA ALA A 163 -12.48 8.37 -3.88
C ALA A 163 -12.10 7.09 -3.14
N MET A 164 -12.87 6.77 -2.10
CA MET A 164 -12.85 5.47 -1.43
C MET A 164 -14.17 4.79 -1.70
N GLN A 165 -14.11 3.58 -2.23
CA GLN A 165 -15.28 2.72 -2.38
C GLN A 165 -15.28 1.66 -1.29
N ARG A 166 -16.43 1.48 -0.66
CA ARG A 166 -16.61 0.51 0.41
C ARG A 166 -17.67 -0.50 0.02
N PHE A 167 -17.30 -1.77 0.09
CA PHE A 167 -18.19 -2.89 -0.16
C PHE A 167 -18.30 -3.72 1.12
N GLU A 168 -19.52 -4.11 1.46
CA GLU A 168 -19.78 -4.97 2.61
C GLU A 168 -20.39 -6.28 2.14
N LEU A 169 -19.78 -7.38 2.55
CA LEU A 169 -20.23 -8.72 2.28
C LEU A 169 -20.46 -9.45 3.60
N THR A 170 -21.68 -9.95 3.78
CA THR A 170 -22.02 -10.84 4.89
C THR A 170 -22.34 -12.22 4.34
N ARG A 171 -22.28 -13.24 5.20
CA ARG A 171 -22.66 -14.62 4.82
C ARG A 171 -24.07 -14.70 4.23
N ALA A 172 -25.04 -13.95 4.76
CA ALA A 172 -26.39 -13.89 4.21
C ALA A 172 -26.44 -13.18 2.84
N GLY A 173 -25.53 -12.22 2.61
CA GLY A 173 -25.33 -11.56 1.33
C GLY A 173 -24.92 -12.52 0.21
N CYS A 174 -24.19 -13.59 0.52
CA CYS A 174 -23.78 -14.61 -0.47
C CYS A 174 -24.96 -15.36 -1.10
N TRP A 175 -26.12 -15.40 -0.42
CA TRP A 175 -27.34 -16.05 -0.92
C TRP A 175 -28.23 -15.13 -1.75
N LYS A 176 -27.82 -13.87 -1.99
CA LYS A 176 -28.52 -12.93 -2.88
C LYS A 176 -28.28 -13.28 -4.34
N ILE A 177 -28.67 -14.48 -4.75
CA ILE A 177 -28.56 -14.99 -6.14
C ILE A 177 -29.32 -14.13 -7.17
N TRP A 178 -30.25 -13.28 -6.70
CA TRP A 178 -30.97 -12.29 -7.52
C TRP A 178 -30.16 -11.02 -7.79
N HIS A 179 -29.04 -10.80 -7.10
CA HIS A 179 -28.17 -9.67 -7.36
C HIS A 179 -27.27 -10.01 -8.56
N ARG A 180 -27.48 -9.30 -9.67
CA ARG A 180 -26.72 -9.53 -10.90
C ARG A 180 -25.26 -9.15 -10.67
N ARG A 181 -24.34 -10.05 -11.03
CA ARG A 181 -22.91 -9.74 -11.07
C ARG A 181 -22.69 -8.66 -12.13
N GLN A 182 -22.23 -7.49 -11.72
CA GLN A 182 -21.86 -6.42 -12.65
C GLN A 182 -20.38 -6.53 -13.00
N PRO A 183 -19.97 -6.10 -14.22
CA PRO A 183 -18.56 -6.03 -14.57
C PRO A 183 -17.86 -5.02 -13.67
N LEU A 184 -16.56 -5.20 -13.44
CA LEU A 184 -15.75 -4.31 -12.60
C LEU A 184 -15.85 -2.85 -13.05
N THR A 185 -16.00 -2.62 -14.36
CA THR A 185 -16.18 -1.29 -14.97
C THR A 185 -17.44 -0.55 -14.52
N ALA A 186 -18.46 -1.25 -14.03
CA ALA A 186 -19.65 -0.61 -13.46
C ALA A 186 -19.36 0.08 -12.13
N TYR A 187 -18.21 -0.20 -11.53
CA TYR A 187 -17.78 0.37 -10.25
C TYR A 187 -16.62 1.37 -10.41
N LEU A 188 -16.18 1.71 -11.64
CA LEU A 188 -15.05 2.63 -11.88
C LEU A 188 -15.48 4.11 -12.01
N GLU A 189 -16.40 4.57 -11.16
CA GLU A 189 -16.80 5.99 -11.12
C GLU A 189 -15.72 6.91 -10.56
#